data_AF-A0A2D9FT38-F1
#
_entry.id   AF-A0A2D9FT38-F1
#
_cell.length_a   1.000
_cell.length_b   1.000
_cell.length_c   1.000
_cell.angle_alpha   90.00
_cell.angle_beta   90.00
_cell.angle_gamma   90.00
#
_symmetry.space_group_name_H-M   'P 1'
#
loop_
_entity.id
_entity.type
_entity.pdbx_description
1 polymer ?
#
loop_
_entity_poly.entity_id
_entity_poly.type
_entity_poly.pdbx_seq_one_letter_code
_entity_poly.pdbx_strand_id
1 'polypeptide(L)'
;MKAKTLLLITFATLLLAFSHKDAHKKGVSEGNFDIEKDLLLLQCDFKTDVDDLHTVAAFATIIHDSQFSSLNFHVVAGTYGVQEGLYVPPNPLLQLAFGDNWTDAHNDVDAAVQKVKSIAKQTFANGGDIWISEAGQSDFSARLVKALQSDLSDLSVFERIHIVQHSEWNETAASDESLEFVQNTTDYHKIPDGNAVGNGTPGFRNPDFTQWESKVSSPELREIWELAIDISNEYNGKEGRYNNEAVAAGGLDFSDLAAVCWILGIHDEIEDEEDFFNRFSS
;
A
#
# COMPACT_ATOMS: atom_id res chain seq x y z
N MET A 1 -66.88 21.49 -59.77
CA MET A 1 -66.86 21.45 -58.30
C MET A 1 -65.52 20.87 -57.86
N LYS A 2 -64.67 21.71 -57.26
CA LYS A 2 -63.29 21.37 -56.89
C LYS A 2 -63.29 20.73 -55.50
N ALA A 3 -62.86 19.47 -55.40
CA ALA A 3 -62.56 18.83 -54.12
C ALA A 3 -61.21 19.37 -53.62
N LYS A 4 -61.20 19.88 -52.38
CA LYS A 4 -60.02 20.41 -51.69
C LYS A 4 -59.17 19.24 -51.21
N THR A 5 -57.94 19.12 -51.72
CA THR A 5 -56.93 18.23 -51.14
C THR A 5 -56.38 18.90 -49.87
N LEU A 6 -56.64 18.29 -48.72
CA LEU A 6 -56.10 18.69 -47.42
C LEU A 6 -54.68 18.14 -47.32
N LEU A 7 -53.67 19.02 -47.30
CA LEU A 7 -52.28 18.66 -47.05
C LEU A 7 -52.07 18.65 -45.52
N LEU A 8 -51.93 17.48 -44.91
CA LEU A 8 -51.47 17.36 -43.53
C LEU A 8 -49.94 17.42 -43.53
N ILE A 9 -49.37 18.49 -42.97
CA ILE A 9 -47.93 18.58 -42.68
C ILE A 9 -47.76 18.13 -41.23
N THR A 10 -47.23 16.92 -41.03
CA THR A 10 -46.80 16.43 -39.72
C THR A 10 -45.40 17.00 -39.41
N PHE A 11 -45.34 17.93 -38.47
CA PHE A 11 -44.09 18.45 -37.91
C PHE A 11 -43.63 17.50 -36.80
N ALA A 12 -42.64 16.65 -37.07
CA ALA A 12 -41.97 15.86 -36.05
C ALA A 12 -40.79 16.67 -35.50
N THR A 13 -41.00 17.34 -34.37
CA THR A 13 -39.90 17.93 -33.59
C THR A 13 -39.14 16.80 -32.87
N LEU A 14 -37.98 16.44 -33.40
CA LEU A 14 -37.02 15.56 -32.74
C LEU A 14 -36.38 16.35 -31.60
N LEU A 15 -36.84 16.13 -30.36
CA LEU A 15 -36.14 16.59 -29.16
C LEU A 15 -34.89 15.70 -28.98
N LEU A 16 -33.75 16.18 -29.48
CA LEU A 16 -32.45 15.65 -29.08
C LEU A 16 -32.19 16.12 -27.64
N ALA A 17 -32.52 15.26 -26.67
CA ALA A 17 -32.00 15.38 -25.33
C ALA A 17 -30.48 15.20 -25.41
N PHE A 18 -29.74 16.32 -25.39
CA PHE A 18 -28.33 16.28 -25.04
C PHE A 18 -28.25 15.82 -23.58
N SER A 19 -27.99 14.53 -23.41
CA SER A 19 -27.48 14.02 -22.14
C SER A 19 -26.10 14.64 -21.98
N HIS A 20 -25.98 15.66 -21.13
CA HIS A 20 -24.69 16.02 -20.58
C HIS A 20 -24.15 14.76 -19.92
N LYS A 21 -23.15 14.14 -20.54
CA LYS A 21 -22.25 13.28 -19.79
C LYS A 21 -21.54 14.23 -18.84
N ASP A 22 -22.03 14.29 -17.60
CA ASP A 22 -21.19 14.68 -16.49
C ASP A 22 -19.93 13.83 -16.62
N ALA A 23 -18.80 14.49 -16.88
CA ALA A 23 -17.50 13.90 -16.71
C ALA A 23 -17.35 13.66 -15.21
N HIS A 24 -17.96 12.59 -14.72
CA HIS A 24 -17.50 11.94 -13.51
C HIS A 24 -16.01 11.75 -13.73
N LYS A 25 -15.19 12.46 -12.93
CA LYS A 25 -13.81 12.07 -12.69
C LYS A 25 -13.87 10.57 -12.41
N LYS A 26 -13.41 9.78 -13.37
CA LYS A 26 -13.40 8.34 -13.26
C LYS A 26 -12.27 8.07 -12.28
N GLY A 27 -12.60 8.02 -10.99
CA GLY A 27 -11.68 7.51 -9.98
C GLY A 27 -11.18 6.15 -10.46
N VAL A 28 -9.89 5.91 -10.26
CA VAL A 28 -9.28 4.62 -10.54
C VAL A 28 -10.02 3.58 -9.67
N SER A 29 -10.50 2.50 -10.28
CA SER A 29 -11.11 1.39 -9.54
C SER A 29 -10.03 0.55 -8.87
N GLU A 30 -10.40 -0.17 -7.81
CA GLU A 30 -9.62 -1.24 -7.18
C GLU A 30 -8.87 -2.09 -8.23
N GLY A 31 -7.61 -2.43 -7.97
CA GLY A 31 -6.84 -3.38 -8.78
C GLY A 31 -6.41 -2.91 -10.18
N ASN A 32 -6.19 -1.61 -10.40
CA ASN A 32 -5.64 -1.09 -11.68
C ASN A 32 -4.11 -1.03 -11.74
N PHE A 33 -3.42 -1.58 -10.74
CA PHE A 33 -1.95 -1.64 -10.73
C PHE A 33 -1.43 -2.42 -11.96
N ASP A 34 -0.66 -1.74 -12.82
CA ASP A 34 0.00 -2.37 -13.97
C ASP A 34 1.35 -2.95 -13.53
N ILE A 35 1.38 -4.24 -13.22
CA ILE A 35 2.56 -4.93 -12.69
C ILE A 35 3.83 -4.79 -13.56
N GLU A 36 3.68 -4.54 -14.87
CA GLU A 36 4.83 -4.39 -15.77
C GLU A 36 5.41 -2.97 -15.79
N LYS A 37 4.68 -1.97 -15.31
CA LYS A 37 5.05 -0.55 -15.44
C LYS A 37 5.09 0.20 -14.13
N ASP A 38 4.13 -0.07 -13.27
CA ASP A 38 3.91 0.69 -12.05
C ASP A 38 4.93 0.30 -10.98
N LEU A 39 5.21 1.23 -10.07
CA LEU A 39 6.05 1.01 -8.92
C LEU A 39 5.19 0.87 -7.67
N LEU A 40 5.36 -0.24 -6.95
CA LEU A 40 4.85 -0.38 -5.59
C LEU A 40 5.90 0.10 -4.58
N LEU A 41 5.58 1.16 -3.83
CA LEU A 41 6.37 1.63 -2.70
C LEU A 41 5.76 1.08 -1.41
N LEU A 42 6.45 0.13 -0.77
CA LEU A 42 6.09 -0.32 0.57
C LEU A 42 6.75 0.60 1.58
N GLN A 43 5.97 1.43 2.25
CA GLN A 43 6.44 2.34 3.28
C GLN A 43 6.12 1.76 4.66
N CYS A 44 7.16 1.38 5.40
CA CYS A 44 7.08 0.79 6.73
C CYS A 44 7.64 1.77 7.77
N ASP A 45 6.89 2.01 8.83
CA ASP A 45 7.24 2.95 9.85
C ASP A 45 8.25 2.38 10.88
N PHE A 46 8.17 1.08 11.17
CA PHE A 46 8.92 0.34 12.19
C PHE A 46 8.98 1.07 13.54
N LYS A 47 7.88 1.73 13.91
CA LYS A 47 7.76 2.50 15.14
C LYS A 47 6.32 2.48 15.66
N THR A 48 6.08 2.24 16.94
CA THR A 48 6.89 1.47 17.86
C THR A 48 6.44 0.01 17.94
N ASP A 49 5.40 -0.35 17.18
CA ASP A 49 4.93 -1.71 16.95
C ASP A 49 5.95 -2.49 16.10
N VAL A 50 5.87 -3.82 16.15
CA VAL A 50 6.76 -4.79 15.49
C VAL A 50 6.10 -5.51 14.31
N ASP A 51 4.81 -5.28 14.07
CA ASP A 51 4.01 -5.82 12.97
C ASP A 51 4.65 -5.61 11.59
N ASP A 52 5.24 -4.45 11.36
CA ASP A 52 5.97 -4.12 10.13
C ASP A 52 7.08 -5.13 9.76
N LEU A 53 7.69 -5.79 10.75
CA LEU A 53 8.68 -6.84 10.51
C LEU A 53 8.05 -8.07 9.87
N HIS A 54 6.85 -8.46 10.32
CA HIS A 54 6.12 -9.54 9.69
C HIS A 54 5.53 -9.11 8.35
N THR A 55 5.10 -7.85 8.20
CA THR A 55 4.71 -7.28 6.90
C THR A 55 5.83 -7.41 5.88
N VAL A 56 7.08 -7.14 6.25
CA VAL A 56 8.26 -7.36 5.39
C VAL A 56 8.40 -8.82 4.97
N ALA A 57 8.28 -9.77 5.91
CA ALA A 57 8.39 -11.20 5.61
C ALA A 57 7.24 -11.69 4.72
N ALA A 58 6.02 -11.20 4.96
CA ALA A 58 4.86 -11.52 4.15
C ALA A 58 4.95 -10.91 2.75
N PHE A 59 5.44 -9.67 2.62
CA PHE A 59 5.68 -9.07 1.31
C PHE A 59 6.76 -9.84 0.53
N ALA A 60 7.86 -10.24 1.20
CA ALA A 60 8.87 -11.11 0.60
C ALA A 60 8.28 -12.43 0.08
N THR A 61 7.29 -12.98 0.80
CA THR A 61 6.56 -14.19 0.41
C THR A 61 5.73 -13.95 -0.86
N ILE A 62 5.02 -12.82 -0.98
CA ILE A 62 4.27 -12.46 -2.20
C ILE A 62 5.21 -12.36 -3.40
N ILE A 63 6.31 -11.61 -3.29
CA ILE A 63 7.19 -11.35 -4.44
C ILE A 63 8.04 -12.56 -4.84
N HIS A 64 8.14 -13.57 -3.97
CA HIS A 64 8.75 -14.85 -4.30
C HIS A 64 7.85 -15.72 -5.19
N ASP A 65 6.52 -15.49 -5.18
CA ASP A 65 5.60 -16.17 -6.09
C ASP A 65 5.83 -15.70 -7.54
N SER A 66 5.89 -16.67 -8.46
CA SER A 66 6.10 -16.44 -9.89
C SER A 66 5.09 -15.48 -10.53
N GLN A 67 3.87 -15.39 -9.99
CA GLN A 67 2.84 -14.43 -10.41
C GLN A 67 3.33 -12.98 -10.30
N PHE A 68 4.19 -12.69 -9.32
CA PHE A 68 4.70 -11.34 -9.04
C PHE A 68 6.14 -11.12 -9.52
N SER A 69 6.68 -12.02 -10.34
CA SER A 69 8.06 -11.94 -10.84
C SER A 69 8.40 -10.69 -11.65
N SER A 70 7.40 -9.98 -12.17
CA SER A 70 7.57 -8.71 -12.90
C SER A 70 7.33 -7.47 -12.04
N LEU A 71 6.91 -7.64 -10.77
CA LEU A 71 6.59 -6.54 -9.88
C LEU A 71 7.81 -5.63 -9.69
N ASN A 72 7.66 -4.38 -10.08
CA ASN A 72 8.61 -3.34 -9.73
C ASN A 72 8.21 -2.75 -8.37
N PHE A 73 9.11 -2.85 -7.39
CA PHE A 73 8.86 -2.36 -6.04
C PHE A 73 10.08 -1.66 -5.45
N HIS A 74 9.87 -0.92 -4.37
CA HIS A 74 10.93 -0.43 -3.50
C HIS A 74 10.41 -0.25 -2.07
N VAL A 75 11.19 -0.65 -1.08
CA VAL A 75 10.80 -0.52 0.33
C VAL A 75 11.40 0.74 0.95
N VAL A 76 10.66 1.44 1.80
CA VAL A 76 11.15 2.59 2.56
C VAL A 76 10.92 2.34 4.04
N ALA A 77 11.98 2.35 4.83
CA ALA A 77 11.94 2.12 6.26
C ALA A 77 11.96 3.45 7.02
N GLY A 78 11.23 3.53 8.14
CA GLY A 78 11.20 4.73 8.99
C GLY A 78 10.25 5.80 8.48
N THR A 79 9.16 5.42 7.82
CA THR A 79 8.12 6.33 7.32
C THR A 79 7.08 6.65 8.40
N TYR A 80 7.54 7.04 9.59
CA TYR A 80 6.66 7.41 10.71
C TYR A 80 6.33 8.92 10.75
N GLY A 81 5.19 9.24 11.35
CA GLY A 81 4.69 10.59 11.57
C GLY A 81 5.05 11.14 12.95
N VAL A 82 4.05 11.66 13.66
CA VAL A 82 4.23 12.35 14.96
C VAL A 82 4.20 11.41 16.17
N GLN A 83 4.11 10.12 15.93
CA GLN A 83 4.03 9.10 16.97
C GLN A 83 5.25 9.05 17.90
N GLU A 84 4.97 8.70 19.15
CA GLU A 84 5.97 8.47 20.19
C GLU A 84 6.50 7.03 20.16
N GLY A 85 7.43 6.71 21.06
CA GLY A 85 8.04 5.38 21.14
C GLY A 85 9.36 5.25 20.38
N LEU A 86 9.93 4.06 20.44
CA LEU A 86 11.26 3.77 19.89
C LEU A 86 11.14 3.03 18.56
N TYR A 87 12.06 3.36 17.66
CA TYR A 87 12.23 2.66 16.39
C TYR A 87 12.66 1.21 16.63
N VAL A 88 12.15 0.28 15.83
CA VAL A 88 12.50 -1.14 15.79
C VAL A 88 13.47 -1.34 14.64
N PRO A 89 14.77 -1.63 14.85
CA PRO A 89 15.75 -1.66 13.76
C PRO A 89 15.54 -2.82 12.77
N PRO A 90 15.12 -2.57 11.51
CA PRO A 90 14.77 -3.63 10.57
C PRO A 90 15.89 -3.96 9.59
N ASN A 91 17.02 -3.23 9.62
CA ASN A 91 18.01 -3.23 8.55
C ASN A 91 18.53 -4.63 8.18
N PRO A 92 18.85 -5.54 9.13
CA PRO A 92 19.25 -6.90 8.79
C PRO A 92 18.17 -7.67 8.02
N LEU A 93 16.90 -7.50 8.42
CA LEU A 93 15.75 -8.14 7.77
C LEU A 93 15.53 -7.59 6.35
N LEU A 94 15.54 -6.26 6.19
CA LEU A 94 15.38 -5.62 4.88
C LEU A 94 16.51 -6.01 3.91
N GLN A 95 17.74 -6.08 4.41
CA GLN A 95 18.89 -6.52 3.62
C GLN A 95 18.76 -7.99 3.19
N LEU A 96 18.28 -8.85 4.09
CA LEU A 96 18.04 -10.27 3.79
C LEU A 96 16.91 -10.45 2.77
N ALA A 97 15.80 -9.73 2.96
CA ALA A 97 14.60 -9.87 2.14
C ALA A 97 14.72 -9.22 0.75
N PHE A 98 15.35 -8.04 0.66
CA PHE A 98 15.27 -7.19 -0.54
C PHE A 98 16.63 -6.76 -1.10
N GLY A 99 17.74 -7.18 -0.50
CA GLY A 99 19.07 -6.75 -0.92
C GLY A 99 19.20 -5.22 -0.82
N ASP A 100 19.52 -4.56 -1.93
CA ASP A 100 19.65 -3.10 -2.02
C ASP A 100 18.32 -2.39 -2.36
N ASN A 101 17.22 -3.13 -2.52
CA ASN A 101 15.93 -2.59 -2.96
C ASN A 101 15.10 -1.96 -1.83
N TRP A 102 15.77 -1.24 -0.94
CA TRP A 102 15.15 -0.48 0.13
C TRP A 102 15.91 0.83 0.43
N THR A 103 15.28 1.71 1.19
CA THR A 103 15.84 3.01 1.61
C THR A 103 15.53 3.31 3.07
N ASP A 104 16.51 3.87 3.78
CA ASP A 104 16.45 4.19 5.21
C ASP A 104 16.08 5.66 5.43
N ALA A 105 14.80 5.94 5.68
CA ALA A 105 14.32 7.28 6.02
C ALA A 105 14.48 7.61 7.51
N HIS A 106 14.64 6.60 8.38
CA HIS A 106 14.90 6.81 9.81
C HIS A 106 16.22 7.55 10.03
N ASN A 107 17.28 7.13 9.34
CA ASN A 107 18.62 7.70 9.50
C ASN A 107 18.80 9.04 8.78
N ASP A 108 18.23 9.20 7.58
CA ASP A 108 18.31 10.45 6.81
C ASP A 108 17.10 10.60 5.87
N VAL A 109 16.04 11.20 6.39
CA VAL A 109 14.78 11.41 5.66
C VAL A 109 14.97 12.23 4.38
N ASP A 110 15.86 13.22 4.37
CA ASP A 110 16.05 14.09 3.21
C ASP A 110 16.77 13.33 2.08
N ALA A 111 17.81 12.56 2.42
CA ALA A 111 18.48 11.68 1.47
C ALA A 111 17.54 10.58 0.95
N ALA A 112 16.71 10.00 1.83
CA ALA A 112 15.72 9.00 1.46
C ALA A 112 14.70 9.56 0.45
N VAL A 113 14.15 10.75 0.71
CA VAL A 113 13.24 11.43 -0.22
C VAL A 113 13.90 11.66 -1.58
N GLN A 114 15.17 12.07 -1.64
CA GLN A 114 15.84 12.26 -2.94
C GLN A 114 16.05 10.93 -3.69
N LYS A 115 16.42 9.86 -2.99
CA LYS A 115 16.58 8.52 -3.60
C LYS A 115 15.26 8.01 -4.15
N VAL A 116 14.21 8.00 -3.33
CA VAL A 116 12.87 7.51 -3.74
C VAL A 116 12.27 8.39 -4.83
N LYS A 117 12.47 9.72 -4.77
CA LYS A 117 12.10 10.63 -5.87
C LYS A 117 12.76 10.24 -7.18
N SER A 118 14.04 9.88 -7.17
CA SER A 118 14.74 9.45 -8.40
C SER A 118 14.13 8.18 -8.99
N ILE A 119 13.78 7.21 -8.14
CA ILE A 119 13.12 5.96 -8.57
C ILE A 119 11.76 6.30 -9.19
N ALA A 120 10.93 7.09 -8.50
CA ALA A 120 9.61 7.47 -8.99
C ALA A 120 9.66 8.23 -10.33
N LYS A 121 10.62 9.15 -10.50
CA LYS A 121 10.83 9.86 -11.78
C LYS A 121 11.16 8.91 -12.92
N GLN A 122 11.92 7.84 -12.67
CA GLN A 122 12.21 6.82 -13.68
C GLN A 122 10.95 6.04 -14.05
N THR A 123 10.12 5.66 -13.07
CA THR A 123 8.83 5.01 -13.33
C THR A 123 7.93 5.87 -14.20
N PHE A 124 7.77 7.17 -13.88
CA PHE A 124 6.99 8.09 -14.71
C PHE A 124 7.52 8.23 -16.13
N ALA A 125 8.85 8.27 -16.30
CA ALA A 125 9.49 8.35 -17.62
C ALA A 125 9.23 7.10 -18.47
N ASN A 126 9.03 5.95 -17.83
CA ASN A 126 8.65 4.69 -18.46
C ASN A 126 7.13 4.55 -18.66
N GLY A 127 6.35 5.55 -18.24
CA GLY A 127 4.89 5.59 -18.41
C GLY A 127 4.11 4.82 -17.34
N GLY A 128 4.73 4.41 -16.23
CA GLY A 128 4.06 3.81 -15.09
C GLY A 128 3.66 4.81 -14.02
N ASP A 129 2.85 4.36 -13.07
CA ASP A 129 2.34 5.12 -11.93
C ASP A 129 3.02 4.68 -10.62
N ILE A 130 2.86 5.48 -9.57
CA ILE A 130 3.39 5.17 -8.24
C ILE A 130 2.23 4.78 -7.34
N TRP A 131 2.32 3.60 -6.75
CA TRP A 131 1.38 3.10 -5.77
C TRP A 131 2.09 2.95 -4.43
N ILE A 132 1.59 3.62 -3.41
CA ILE A 132 2.19 3.64 -2.08
C ILE A 132 1.30 2.83 -1.13
N SER A 133 1.86 1.80 -0.53
CA SER A 133 1.29 1.12 0.64
C SER A 133 1.85 1.79 1.89
N GLU A 134 1.00 2.45 2.68
CA GLU A 134 1.39 3.07 3.95
C GLU A 134 1.11 2.10 5.11
N ALA A 135 2.16 1.41 5.54
CA ALA A 135 2.22 0.63 6.78
C ALA A 135 2.56 1.54 7.96
N GLY A 136 1.75 2.59 8.14
CA GLY A 136 2.05 3.70 9.03
C GLY A 136 1.52 5.03 8.51
N GLN A 137 2.27 6.11 8.72
CA GLN A 137 1.74 7.48 8.58
C GLN A 137 2.21 8.21 7.30
N SER A 138 1.42 9.17 6.81
CA SER A 138 1.63 9.78 5.49
C SER A 138 2.70 10.87 5.40
N ASP A 139 3.46 11.13 6.47
CA ASP A 139 4.47 12.20 6.53
C ASP A 139 5.59 12.04 5.49
N PHE A 140 6.07 10.82 5.26
CA PHE A 140 7.07 10.58 4.22
C PHE A 140 6.48 10.73 2.82
N SER A 141 5.29 10.18 2.57
CA SER A 141 4.57 10.37 1.31
C SER A 141 4.34 11.84 0.97
N ALA A 142 3.93 12.66 1.94
CA ALA A 142 3.76 14.09 1.75
C ALA A 142 5.07 14.77 1.31
N ARG A 143 6.20 14.43 1.93
CA ARG A 143 7.53 14.95 1.55
C ARG A 143 7.92 14.51 0.14
N LEU A 144 7.72 13.24 -0.19
CA LEU A 144 8.00 12.68 -1.52
C LEU A 144 7.17 13.38 -2.60
N VAL A 145 5.86 13.53 -2.38
CA VAL A 145 4.94 14.18 -3.33
C VAL A 145 5.30 15.65 -3.52
N LYS A 146 5.57 16.40 -2.44
CA LYS A 146 6.04 17.80 -2.53
C LYS A 146 7.34 17.90 -3.35
N ALA A 147 8.28 16.98 -3.13
CA ALA A 147 9.55 16.95 -3.84
C ALA A 147 9.38 16.59 -5.34
N LEU A 148 8.45 15.71 -5.68
CA LEU A 148 8.11 15.36 -7.06
C LEU A 148 7.44 16.52 -7.80
N GLN A 149 6.48 17.19 -7.17
CA GLN A 149 5.80 18.37 -7.75
C GLN A 149 6.78 19.52 -8.03
N SER A 150 7.77 19.71 -7.15
CA SER A 150 8.81 20.73 -7.37
C SER A 150 9.68 20.45 -8.60
N ASP A 151 9.94 19.18 -8.91
CA ASP A 151 10.79 18.77 -10.04
C ASP A 151 9.99 18.59 -11.35
N LEU A 152 8.72 18.22 -11.25
CA LEU A 152 7.83 17.85 -12.35
C LEU A 152 6.54 18.67 -12.29
N SER A 153 6.61 19.96 -12.64
CA SER A 153 5.47 20.87 -12.55
C SER A 153 4.25 20.46 -13.38
N ASP A 154 4.46 19.67 -14.43
CA ASP A 154 3.41 19.22 -15.35
C ASP A 154 2.85 17.83 -14.97
N LEU A 155 3.36 17.21 -13.90
CA LEU A 155 2.87 15.91 -13.42
C LEU A 155 1.45 16.08 -12.85
N SER A 156 0.52 15.32 -13.41
CA SER A 156 -0.82 15.17 -12.85
C SER A 156 -0.76 14.25 -11.62
N VAL A 157 -0.37 14.80 -10.47
CA VAL A 157 -0.14 13.99 -9.26
C VAL A 157 -1.35 13.14 -8.87
N PHE A 158 -2.55 13.72 -8.93
CA PHE A 158 -3.79 13.01 -8.62
C PHE A 158 -4.05 11.82 -9.55
N GLU A 159 -3.53 11.82 -10.78
CA GLU A 159 -3.75 10.73 -11.73
C GLU A 159 -2.61 9.71 -11.75
N ARG A 160 -1.47 10.00 -11.10
CA ARG A 160 -0.21 9.25 -11.27
C ARG A 160 0.38 8.74 -9.96
N ILE A 161 -0.13 9.21 -8.83
CA ILE A 161 0.29 8.78 -7.49
C ILE A 161 -0.95 8.35 -6.72
N HIS A 162 -0.95 7.08 -6.34
CA HIS A 162 -2.02 6.41 -5.61
C HIS A 162 -1.48 6.03 -4.24
N ILE A 163 -2.21 6.36 -3.18
CA ILE A 163 -1.83 6.05 -1.80
C ILE A 163 -2.92 5.19 -1.20
N VAL A 164 -2.53 4.09 -0.58
CA VAL A 164 -3.44 3.14 0.07
C VAL A 164 -3.01 3.01 1.52
N GLN A 165 -3.92 3.30 2.44
CA GLN A 165 -3.68 3.24 3.88
C GLN A 165 -4.86 2.53 4.56
N HIS A 166 -4.55 1.64 5.49
CA HIS A 166 -5.53 1.01 6.39
C HIS A 166 -5.43 1.63 7.80
N SER A 167 -6.39 1.30 8.67
CA SER A 167 -6.44 1.67 10.09
C SER A 167 -6.66 3.16 10.37
N GLU A 168 -7.66 3.49 11.19
CA GLU A 168 -7.88 4.85 11.70
C GLU A 168 -6.67 5.37 12.48
N TRP A 169 -5.96 4.48 13.16
CA TRP A 169 -4.81 4.87 13.98
C TRP A 169 -3.70 5.48 13.11
N ASN A 170 -3.41 4.90 11.95
CA ASN A 170 -2.41 5.41 11.00
C ASN A 170 -2.70 6.85 10.53
N GLU A 171 -3.97 7.19 10.29
CA GLU A 171 -4.35 8.56 9.95
C GLU A 171 -4.15 9.49 11.15
N THR A 172 -4.56 9.08 12.35
CA THR A 172 -4.46 9.93 13.55
C THR A 172 -3.04 10.11 14.11
N ALA A 173 -2.12 9.21 13.73
CA ALA A 173 -0.71 9.29 14.10
C ALA A 173 0.13 10.11 13.10
N ALA A 174 -0.43 10.45 11.93
CA ALA A 174 0.19 11.33 10.95
C ALA A 174 0.12 12.80 11.42
N SER A 175 0.99 13.66 10.87
CA SER A 175 0.74 15.10 11.02
C SER A 175 -0.48 15.53 10.21
N ASP A 176 -1.37 16.32 10.83
CA ASP A 176 -2.60 16.84 10.19
C ASP A 176 -2.31 17.47 8.81
N GLU A 177 -1.24 18.26 8.72
CA GLU A 177 -0.84 18.92 7.46
C GLU A 177 -0.44 17.91 6.39
N SER A 178 0.30 16.86 6.75
CA SER A 178 0.76 15.86 5.78
C SER A 178 -0.39 15.00 5.28
N LEU A 179 -1.27 14.55 6.18
CA LEU A 179 -2.45 13.77 5.83
C LEU A 179 -3.41 14.59 4.94
N GLU A 180 -3.77 15.81 5.36
CA GLU A 180 -4.62 16.69 4.56
C GLU A 180 -4.00 16.97 3.19
N PHE A 181 -2.69 17.18 3.13
CA PHE A 181 -1.98 17.42 1.87
C PHE A 181 -2.10 16.22 0.92
N VAL A 182 -1.81 15.00 1.37
CA VAL A 182 -1.85 13.83 0.47
C VAL A 182 -3.29 13.53 0.03
N GLN A 183 -4.26 13.56 0.95
CA GLN A 183 -5.68 13.31 0.63
C GLN A 183 -6.22 14.29 -0.43
N ASN A 184 -5.76 15.54 -0.43
CA ASN A 184 -6.19 16.55 -1.40
C ASN A 184 -5.41 16.53 -2.72
N THR A 185 -4.23 15.90 -2.75
CA THR A 185 -3.27 16.06 -3.86
C THR A 185 -3.09 14.77 -4.68
N THR A 186 -3.20 13.61 -4.06
CA THR A 186 -3.03 12.29 -4.67
C THR A 186 -4.36 11.56 -4.80
N ASP A 187 -4.36 10.44 -5.51
CA ASP A 187 -5.49 9.49 -5.46
C ASP A 187 -5.37 8.64 -4.19
N TYR A 188 -5.89 9.19 -3.09
CA TYR A 188 -5.81 8.59 -1.76
C TYR A 188 -7.00 7.65 -1.50
N HIS A 189 -6.70 6.44 -1.07
CA HIS A 189 -7.65 5.37 -0.78
C HIS A 189 -7.50 4.91 0.67
N LYS A 190 -8.52 5.19 1.47
CA LYS A 190 -8.69 4.58 2.79
C LYS A 190 -9.34 3.21 2.62
N ILE A 191 -8.69 2.17 3.13
CA ILE A 191 -9.26 0.82 3.16
C ILE A 191 -9.61 0.40 4.60
N PRO A 192 -10.51 -0.60 4.77
CA PRO A 192 -10.76 -1.23 6.05
C PRO A 192 -9.49 -1.76 6.75
N ASP A 193 -9.59 -1.95 8.05
CA ASP A 193 -8.46 -2.34 8.90
C ASP A 193 -8.01 -3.78 8.64
N GLY A 194 -6.75 -3.96 8.24
CA GLY A 194 -6.11 -5.26 8.04
C GLY A 194 -5.98 -6.12 9.29
N ASN A 195 -6.37 -5.63 10.48
CA ASN A 195 -6.42 -6.41 11.71
C ASN A 195 -7.66 -7.29 11.86
N ALA A 196 -8.68 -7.11 11.01
CA ALA A 196 -9.97 -7.77 11.15
C ALA A 196 -10.43 -8.41 9.85
N VAL A 197 -10.96 -9.63 9.95
CA VAL A 197 -11.62 -10.33 8.84
C VAL A 197 -13.03 -9.79 8.59
N GLY A 198 -13.54 -9.97 7.37
CA GLY A 198 -14.94 -9.73 7.03
C GLY A 198 -15.36 -8.26 6.97
N ASN A 199 -14.41 -7.33 6.91
CA ASN A 199 -14.66 -5.89 6.78
C ASN A 199 -14.41 -5.34 5.35
N GLY A 200 -13.98 -6.18 4.41
CA GLY A 200 -13.62 -5.80 3.04
C GLY A 200 -12.12 -5.83 2.74
N THR A 201 -11.28 -6.15 3.73
CA THR A 201 -9.85 -6.45 3.57
C THR A 201 -9.51 -7.78 4.26
N PRO A 202 -8.38 -8.41 3.92
CA PRO A 202 -7.88 -9.55 4.67
C PRO A 202 -7.57 -9.17 6.13
N GLY A 203 -7.77 -10.10 7.05
CA GLY A 203 -7.38 -9.96 8.46
C GLY A 203 -6.08 -10.70 8.75
N PHE A 204 -4.99 -9.98 9.03
CA PHE A 204 -3.66 -10.57 9.23
C PHE A 204 -3.10 -10.39 10.64
N ARG A 205 -3.97 -10.28 11.64
CA ARG A 205 -3.60 -10.29 13.06
C ARG A 205 -4.25 -11.45 13.80
N ASN A 206 -3.44 -12.45 14.16
CA ASN A 206 -3.91 -13.66 14.82
C ASN A 206 -2.93 -14.14 15.92
N PRO A 207 -3.31 -14.01 17.20
CA PRO A 207 -2.47 -14.43 18.33
C PRO A 207 -2.24 -15.94 18.39
N ASP A 208 -3.07 -16.75 17.74
CA ASP A 208 -3.04 -18.21 17.82
C ASP A 208 -2.34 -18.85 16.60
N PHE A 209 -2.04 -18.08 15.55
CA PHE A 209 -1.39 -18.60 14.35
C PHE A 209 0.12 -18.78 14.55
N THR A 210 0.50 -19.99 15.00
CA THR A 210 1.89 -20.34 15.36
C THR A 210 2.56 -21.30 14.36
N GLN A 211 1.84 -21.70 13.31
CA GLN A 211 2.20 -22.82 12.43
C GLN A 211 2.88 -22.45 11.10
N TRP A 212 3.31 -21.18 10.97
CA TRP A 212 3.88 -20.63 9.73
C TRP A 212 5.10 -21.44 9.22
N GLU A 213 5.97 -21.95 10.10
CA GLU A 213 7.18 -22.72 9.71
C GLU A 213 6.83 -23.93 8.83
N SER A 214 5.70 -24.58 9.13
CA SER A 214 5.23 -25.75 8.41
C SER A 214 4.58 -25.43 7.07
N LYS A 215 4.18 -24.17 6.88
CA LYS A 215 3.55 -23.67 5.64
C LYS A 215 4.59 -23.15 4.66
N VAL A 216 5.63 -22.48 5.14
CA VAL A 216 6.72 -21.94 4.32
C VAL A 216 7.66 -23.05 3.86
N SER A 217 7.65 -23.38 2.57
CA SER A 217 8.45 -24.47 2.00
C SER A 217 9.89 -24.04 1.65
N SER A 218 10.05 -22.82 1.11
CA SER A 218 11.33 -22.26 0.65
C SER A 218 12.28 -22.03 1.83
N PRO A 219 13.52 -22.54 1.77
CA PRO A 219 14.54 -22.23 2.77
C PRO A 219 14.80 -20.73 2.91
N GLU A 220 14.85 -20.00 1.79
CA GLU A 220 15.11 -18.56 1.75
C GLU A 220 14.00 -17.77 2.45
N LEU A 221 12.73 -18.09 2.16
CA LEU A 221 11.60 -17.47 2.85
C LEU A 221 11.57 -17.85 4.34
N ARG A 222 11.96 -19.09 4.68
CA ARG A 222 12.01 -19.53 6.07
C ARG A 222 13.03 -18.70 6.86
N GLU A 223 14.22 -18.46 6.32
CA GLU A 223 15.23 -17.58 6.95
C GLU A 223 14.72 -16.13 7.15
N ILE A 224 13.96 -15.60 6.20
CA ILE A 224 13.36 -14.26 6.31
C ILE A 224 12.33 -14.22 7.45
N TRP A 225 11.41 -15.19 7.50
CA TRP A 225 10.40 -15.27 8.56
C TRP A 225 11.03 -15.51 9.94
N GLU A 226 12.03 -16.40 10.05
CA GLU A 226 12.78 -16.63 11.29
C GLU A 226 13.39 -15.32 11.80
N LEU A 227 14.08 -14.57 10.94
CA LEU A 227 14.70 -13.31 11.34
C LEU A 227 13.66 -12.24 11.71
N ALA A 228 12.54 -12.15 10.98
CA ALA A 228 11.47 -11.22 11.32
C ALA A 228 10.92 -11.50 12.72
N ILE A 229 10.62 -12.76 13.02
CA ILE A 229 10.10 -13.20 14.33
C ILE A 229 11.12 -13.00 15.44
N ASP A 230 12.40 -13.28 15.19
CA ASP A 230 13.48 -13.07 16.17
C ASP A 230 13.59 -11.59 16.55
N ILE A 231 13.60 -10.68 15.57
CA ILE A 231 13.64 -9.24 15.82
C ILE A 231 12.35 -8.79 16.52
N SER A 232 11.18 -9.26 16.07
CA SER A 232 9.89 -8.97 16.73
C SER A 232 9.94 -9.35 18.22
N ASN A 233 10.40 -10.56 18.54
CA ASN A 233 10.52 -11.03 19.92
C ASN A 233 11.58 -10.28 20.74
N GLU A 234 12.66 -9.83 20.10
CA GLU A 234 13.69 -9.00 20.73
C GLU A 234 13.11 -7.65 21.20
N TYR A 235 12.26 -7.01 20.38
CA TYR A 235 11.82 -5.62 20.61
C TYR A 235 10.39 -5.47 21.14
N ASN A 236 9.50 -6.45 20.96
CA ASN A 236 8.08 -6.34 21.33
C ASN A 236 7.90 -6.03 22.83
N GLY A 237 7.19 -4.93 23.12
CA GLY A 237 6.96 -4.46 24.49
C GLY A 237 8.21 -4.10 25.29
N LYS A 238 9.40 -4.02 24.67
CA LYS A 238 10.67 -3.71 25.36
C LYS A 238 10.96 -2.23 25.36
N GLU A 239 11.58 -1.75 26.43
CA GLU A 239 12.11 -0.38 26.52
C GLU A 239 11.05 0.72 26.28
N GLY A 240 9.78 0.42 26.56
CA GLY A 240 8.67 1.34 26.34
C GLY A 240 8.09 1.30 24.93
N ARG A 241 8.52 0.36 24.08
CA ARG A 241 7.85 0.05 22.82
C ARG A 241 6.45 -0.51 23.04
N TYR A 242 5.59 -0.37 22.03
CA TYR A 242 4.26 -0.96 22.07
C TYR A 242 4.36 -2.48 22.22
N ASN A 243 3.40 -3.05 22.96
CA ASN A 243 3.30 -4.48 23.15
C ASN A 243 2.22 -5.01 22.22
N ASN A 244 2.63 -5.49 21.05
CA ASN A 244 1.75 -6.19 20.14
C ASN A 244 1.32 -7.51 20.78
N GLU A 245 0.04 -7.61 21.13
CA GLU A 245 -0.49 -8.77 21.87
C GLU A 245 -0.49 -10.06 21.04
N ALA A 246 -0.63 -9.98 19.72
CA ALA A 246 -0.60 -11.16 18.86
C ALA A 246 0.81 -11.74 18.82
N VAL A 247 1.81 -10.89 18.58
CA VAL A 247 3.22 -11.27 18.63
C VAL A 247 3.62 -11.76 20.03
N ALA A 248 3.15 -11.11 21.10
CA ALA A 248 3.43 -11.51 22.48
C ALA A 248 2.86 -12.90 22.82
N ALA A 249 1.78 -13.31 22.16
CA ALA A 249 1.21 -14.66 22.28
C ALA A 249 1.95 -15.72 21.45
N GLY A 250 2.91 -15.31 20.62
CA GLY A 250 3.62 -16.17 19.67
C GLY A 250 2.92 -16.29 18.30
N GLY A 251 1.82 -15.56 18.11
CA GLY A 251 1.12 -15.46 16.83
C GLY A 251 1.77 -14.46 15.88
N LEU A 252 1.02 -14.11 14.83
CA LEU A 252 1.47 -13.19 13.78
C LEU A 252 0.59 -11.95 13.72
N ASP A 253 1.20 -10.88 13.23
CA ASP A 253 0.55 -9.62 12.90
C ASP A 253 1.31 -9.01 11.73
N PHE A 254 0.72 -9.02 10.54
CA PHE A 254 1.24 -8.39 9.33
C PHE A 254 0.10 -7.61 8.63
N SER A 255 -0.73 -6.96 9.45
CA SER A 255 -1.96 -6.27 9.01
C SER A 255 -1.71 -5.21 7.94
N ASP A 256 -0.53 -4.59 7.90
CA ASP A 256 -0.20 -3.61 6.86
C ASP A 256 -0.12 -4.17 5.44
N LEU A 257 0.07 -5.49 5.30
CA LEU A 257 0.03 -6.16 4.00
C LEU A 257 -1.34 -6.04 3.32
N ALA A 258 -2.42 -5.74 4.06
CA ALA A 258 -3.74 -5.53 3.48
C ALA A 258 -3.73 -4.45 2.37
N ALA A 259 -2.97 -3.37 2.55
CA ALA A 259 -2.83 -2.31 1.55
C ALA A 259 -2.11 -2.81 0.29
N VAL A 260 -1.07 -3.65 0.44
CA VAL A 260 -0.41 -4.32 -0.68
C VAL A 260 -1.38 -5.25 -1.42
N CYS A 261 -2.14 -6.07 -0.70
CA CYS A 261 -3.14 -6.95 -1.30
C CYS A 261 -4.21 -6.19 -2.07
N TRP A 262 -4.59 -5.00 -1.59
CA TRP A 262 -5.53 -4.13 -2.28
C TRP A 262 -4.94 -3.56 -3.57
N ILE A 263 -3.70 -3.03 -3.51
CA ILE A 263 -2.97 -2.51 -4.69
C ILE A 263 -2.85 -3.58 -5.77
N LEU A 264 -2.45 -4.79 -5.37
CA LEU A 264 -2.25 -5.91 -6.29
C LEU A 264 -3.57 -6.55 -6.76
N GLY A 265 -4.71 -6.14 -6.23
CA GLY A 265 -6.03 -6.67 -6.61
C GLY A 265 -6.28 -8.11 -6.16
N ILE A 266 -5.61 -8.56 -5.09
CA ILE A 266 -5.71 -9.94 -4.55
C ILE A 266 -6.43 -10.01 -3.19
N HIS A 267 -6.85 -8.86 -2.64
CA HIS A 267 -7.49 -8.76 -1.33
C HIS A 267 -8.81 -9.56 -1.21
N ASP A 268 -9.58 -9.71 -2.29
CA ASP A 268 -10.79 -10.54 -2.31
C ASP A 268 -10.51 -12.05 -2.33
N GLU A 269 -9.26 -12.44 -2.57
CA GLU A 269 -8.85 -13.83 -2.73
C GLU A 269 -8.18 -14.43 -1.48
N ILE A 270 -8.06 -13.63 -0.42
CA ILE A 270 -7.35 -13.94 0.82
C ILE A 270 -8.21 -13.46 1.98
N GLU A 271 -8.71 -14.36 2.83
CA GLU A 271 -9.48 -13.95 4.01
C GLU A 271 -8.56 -13.60 5.19
N ASP A 272 -7.55 -14.44 5.45
CA ASP A 272 -6.73 -14.38 6.66
C ASP A 272 -5.29 -14.90 6.44
N GLU A 273 -4.54 -15.09 7.53
CA GLU A 273 -3.16 -15.59 7.48
C GLU A 273 -3.07 -17.02 6.94
N GLU A 274 -4.04 -17.88 7.26
CA GLU A 274 -4.02 -19.26 6.79
C GLU A 274 -4.19 -19.30 5.26
N ASP A 275 -5.14 -18.54 4.72
CA ASP A 275 -5.32 -18.41 3.28
C ASP A 275 -4.09 -17.81 2.60
N PHE A 276 -3.48 -16.79 3.20
CA PHE A 276 -2.24 -16.18 2.71
C PHE A 276 -1.12 -17.22 2.55
N PHE A 277 -0.81 -17.95 3.62
CA PHE A 277 0.27 -18.95 3.60
C PHE A 277 -0.07 -20.10 2.65
N ASN A 278 -1.32 -20.58 2.63
CA ASN A 278 -1.73 -21.65 1.72
C ASN A 278 -1.55 -21.26 0.24
N ARG A 279 -1.61 -19.97 -0.07
CA ARG A 279 -1.51 -19.47 -1.44
C ARG A 279 -0.07 -19.20 -1.89
N PHE A 280 0.73 -18.53 -1.07
CA PHE A 280 2.01 -17.96 -1.53
C PHE A 280 3.27 -18.62 -0.95
N SER A 281 3.14 -19.46 0.07
CA SER A 281 4.32 -19.96 0.80
C SER A 281 4.82 -21.35 0.35
N SER A 282 4.31 -21.84 -0.79
CA SER A 282 4.65 -23.16 -1.36
C SER A 282 5.88 -23.17 -2.25
#